data_AF-A0A444ZRS0-F1
#
_entry.id   AF-A0A444ZRS0-F1
#
_cell.length_a   1.000
_cell.length_b   1.000
_cell.length_c   1.000
_cell.angle_alpha   90.00
_cell.angle_beta   90.00
_cell.angle_gamma   90.00
#
_symmetry.space_group_name_H-M   'P 1'
#
loop_
_entity.id
_entity.type
_entity.pdbx_description
1 polymer ?
#
loop_
_entity_poly.entity_id
_entity_poly.type
_entity_poly.pdbx_seq_one_letter_code
_entity_poly.pdbx_strand_id
1 'polypeptide(L)'
;MSQRINISSTQLKVLKLSYCSNLEELNIDARNLLSFAYEGNNQPGISFQQCSNQLEVNSFSDVDFQDHSSLRKFVQNIKPQKIWASVSLFICLSILTEPEQGAFQVSSIPPTIKRLELQFSPDYEAFYFPFMNYLLSSCCPNSISFSFRSYVHGKAFIQFLYETLMGRKEGKCHCSSSNTKCWWHALKIVKVICTFKIDENADFKTMLDALPTCCADENIGFILEFYQNWIGPAGSTEKLIVCPVRFTRAPPRNTCGMLNHTRRRPP
;
A
#
# COMPACT_ATOMS: atom_id res chain seq x y z
N MET A 1 7.92 29.03 -6.94
CA MET A 1 9.11 28.84 -7.79
C MET A 1 9.47 27.37 -7.72
N SER A 2 9.54 26.67 -8.85
CA SER A 2 10.04 25.30 -8.96
C SER A 2 11.48 25.24 -8.45
N GLN A 3 11.80 24.29 -7.56
CA GLN A 3 13.16 24.09 -7.07
C GLN A 3 13.73 22.77 -7.60
N ARG A 4 14.89 22.88 -8.27
CA ARG A 4 15.76 21.76 -8.62
C ARG A 4 16.95 21.75 -7.66
N ILE A 5 17.24 20.59 -7.06
CA ILE A 5 18.40 20.40 -6.17
C ILE A 5 19.34 19.38 -6.78
N ASN A 6 20.63 19.71 -6.85
CA ASN A 6 21.69 18.79 -7.26
C ASN A 6 22.66 18.59 -6.09
N ILE A 7 22.89 17.34 -5.70
CA ILE A 7 23.81 16.96 -4.63
C ILE A 7 24.88 16.05 -5.23
N SER A 8 26.14 16.43 -5.14
CA SER A 8 27.27 15.57 -5.50
C SER A 8 28.21 15.43 -4.31
N SER A 9 28.53 14.20 -3.92
CA SER A 9 29.45 13.94 -2.81
C SER A 9 30.02 12.53 -2.84
N THR A 10 31.34 12.43 -2.70
CA THR A 10 32.04 11.15 -2.59
C THR A 10 32.09 10.60 -1.16
N GLN A 11 31.70 11.38 -0.15
CA GLN A 11 31.79 10.99 1.26
C GLN A 11 30.43 10.83 1.94
N LEU A 12 29.36 11.33 1.32
CA LEU A 12 28.01 11.29 1.86
C LEU A 12 27.53 9.84 1.99
N LYS A 13 27.20 9.43 3.22
CA LYS A 13 26.67 8.10 3.54
C LYS A 13 25.16 8.10 3.82
N VAL A 14 24.64 9.19 4.36
CA VAL A 14 23.23 9.33 4.75
C VAL A 14 22.73 10.71 4.32
N LEU A 15 21.55 10.77 3.73
CA LEU A 15 20.89 12.00 3.33
C LEU A 15 19.42 11.96 3.75
N LYS A 16 18.96 12.96 4.49
CA LYS A 16 17.54 13.18 4.78
C LYS A 16 17.13 14.55 4.25
N LEU A 17 16.06 14.61 3.48
CA LEU A 17 15.41 15.85 3.07
C LEU A 17 13.99 15.86 3.66
N SER A 18 13.69 16.89 4.44
CA SER A 18 12.38 17.10 5.06
C SER A 18 11.83 18.47 4.68
N TYR A 19 10.52 18.60 4.60
CA TYR A 19 9.80 19.87 4.41
C TYR A 19 10.19 20.65 3.14
N CYS A 20 10.53 19.94 2.07
CA CYS A 20 10.88 20.54 0.77
C CYS A 20 9.64 20.74 -0.11
N SER A 21 8.77 21.68 0.26
CA SER A 21 7.43 21.90 -0.34
C SER A 21 7.42 22.45 -1.77
N ASN A 22 8.56 22.84 -2.34
CA ASN A 22 8.68 23.34 -3.71
C ASN A 22 9.63 22.48 -4.57
N LEU A 23 10.07 21.33 -4.05
CA LEU A 23 10.99 20.44 -4.74
C LEU A 23 10.27 19.72 -5.87
N GLU A 24 10.73 19.93 -7.11
CA GLU A 24 10.24 19.24 -8.29
C GLU A 24 11.24 18.19 -8.77
N GLU A 25 12.54 18.46 -8.65
CA GLU A 25 13.59 17.56 -9.10
C GLU A 25 14.77 17.52 -8.13
N LEU A 26 15.25 16.31 -7.85
CA LEU A 26 16.39 16.02 -7.00
C LEU A 26 17.35 15.07 -7.71
N ASN A 27 18.54 15.56 -8.05
CA ASN A 27 19.60 14.76 -8.63
C ASN A 27 20.70 14.51 -7.60
N ILE A 28 21.02 13.24 -7.36
CA ILE A 28 21.99 12.80 -6.38
C ILE A 28 23.09 12.00 -7.09
N ASP A 29 24.31 12.50 -6.99
CA ASP A 29 25.53 11.84 -7.43
C ASP A 29 26.40 11.53 -6.20
N ALA A 30 26.11 10.41 -5.55
CA ALA A 30 26.74 10.03 -4.29
C ALA A 30 26.98 8.53 -4.21
N ARG A 31 28.11 8.07 -4.75
CA ARG A 31 28.48 6.64 -4.85
C ARG A 31 28.47 5.89 -3.51
N ASN A 32 28.76 6.58 -2.41
CA ASN A 32 28.88 6.01 -1.07
C ASN A 32 27.61 6.18 -0.23
N LEU A 33 26.53 6.69 -0.82
CA LEU A 33 25.25 6.87 -0.15
C LEU A 33 24.64 5.50 0.15
N LEU A 34 24.39 5.25 1.43
CA LEU A 34 23.81 4.00 1.94
C LEU A 34 22.34 4.19 2.33
N SER A 35 21.94 5.40 2.71
CA SER A 35 20.56 5.69 3.10
C SER A 35 20.12 7.05 2.60
N PHE A 36 18.94 7.09 1.99
CA PHE A 36 18.24 8.30 1.59
C PHE A 36 16.84 8.32 2.21
N ALA A 37 16.45 9.46 2.77
CA ALA A 37 15.10 9.67 3.29
C ALA A 37 14.51 10.96 2.70
N TYR A 38 13.30 10.87 2.15
CA TYR A 38 12.51 12.02 1.71
C TYR A 38 11.21 12.12 2.51
N GLU A 39 10.95 13.28 3.09
CA GLU A 39 9.75 13.59 3.85
C GLU A 39 9.14 14.88 3.31
N GLY A 40 8.06 14.75 2.56
CA GLY A 40 7.38 15.88 1.97
C GLY A 40 6.10 15.47 1.25
N ASN A 41 5.21 16.45 1.09
CA ASN A 41 3.89 16.23 0.50
C ASN A 41 3.95 16.18 -1.03
N ASN A 42 5.05 16.64 -1.63
CA ASN A 42 5.24 16.63 -3.07
C ASN A 42 5.91 15.33 -3.52
N GLN A 43 5.77 15.00 -4.81
CA GLN A 43 6.32 13.80 -5.42
C GLN A 43 7.41 14.17 -6.45
N PRO A 44 8.59 14.65 -6.01
CA PRO A 44 9.63 15.10 -6.93
C PRO A 44 10.19 13.95 -7.79
N GLY A 45 10.75 14.31 -8.95
CA GLY A 45 11.63 13.43 -9.70
C GLY A 45 12.93 13.21 -8.93
N ILE A 46 13.22 11.97 -8.52
CA ILE A 46 14.42 11.64 -7.74
C ILE A 46 15.34 10.78 -8.59
N SER A 47 16.52 11.28 -8.92
CA SER A 47 17.49 10.58 -9.77
C SER A 47 18.79 10.35 -9.03
N PHE A 48 19.21 9.10 -8.93
CA PHE A 48 20.51 8.67 -8.43
C PHE A 48 21.42 8.33 -9.61
N GLN A 49 22.48 9.11 -9.82
CA GLN A 49 23.43 8.89 -10.93
C GLN A 49 24.43 7.77 -10.58
N GLN A 50 25.23 8.00 -9.54
CA GLN A 50 26.07 6.98 -8.93
C GLN A 50 25.53 6.69 -7.52
N CYS A 51 25.15 5.45 -7.26
CA CYS A 51 24.64 5.03 -5.96
C CYS A 51 25.19 3.66 -5.56
N SER A 52 25.25 3.42 -4.25
CA SER A 52 25.58 2.12 -3.71
C SER A 52 24.52 1.09 -4.09
N ASN A 53 24.94 -0.15 -4.34
CA ASN A 53 24.02 -1.29 -4.47
C ASN A 53 23.29 -1.62 -3.16
N GLN A 54 23.73 -1.02 -2.04
CA GLN A 54 23.13 -1.16 -0.71
C GLN A 54 22.24 0.04 -0.33
N LEU A 55 22.05 1.00 -1.24
CA LEU A 55 21.28 2.21 -0.95
C LEU A 55 19.85 1.85 -0.56
N GLU A 56 19.43 2.20 0.65
CA GLU A 56 18.03 2.13 1.08
C GLU A 56 17.34 3.49 0.88
N VAL A 57 16.18 3.47 0.22
CA VAL A 57 15.40 4.67 -0.08
C VAL A 57 14.13 4.63 0.74
N ASN A 58 14.05 5.53 1.71
CA ASN A 58 12.90 5.70 2.58
C ASN A 58 12.12 6.92 2.12
N SER A 59 10.83 6.76 1.82
CA SER A 59 10.00 7.91 1.48
C SER A 59 8.75 7.96 2.34
N PHE A 60 8.53 9.13 2.94
CA PHE A 60 7.34 9.47 3.68
C PHE A 60 6.45 10.29 2.76
N SER A 61 5.32 9.72 2.37
CA SER A 61 4.37 10.38 1.47
C SER A 61 3.00 10.39 2.13
N ASP A 62 2.34 11.54 2.06
CA ASP A 62 0.88 11.57 2.08
C ASP A 62 0.42 11.02 0.74
N VAL A 63 -0.54 10.10 0.77
CA VAL A 63 -1.06 9.50 -0.46
C VAL A 63 -2.45 10.04 -0.70
N ASP A 64 -2.59 10.80 -1.78
CA ASP A 64 -3.88 11.23 -2.28
C ASP A 64 -4.53 10.07 -3.04
N PHE A 65 -5.64 9.58 -2.48
CA PHE A 65 -6.44 8.51 -3.06
C PHE A 65 -7.27 8.97 -4.27
N GLN A 66 -7.47 10.28 -4.44
CA GLN A 66 -8.15 10.83 -5.62
C GLN A 66 -7.30 10.64 -6.87
N ASP A 67 -5.99 10.86 -6.79
CA ASP A 67 -5.07 10.45 -7.85
C ASP A 67 -4.69 8.98 -7.65
N HIS A 68 -5.50 8.11 -8.25
CA HIS A 68 -5.31 6.67 -8.33
C HIS A 68 -3.96 6.21 -8.92
N SER A 69 -3.15 7.12 -9.47
CA SER A 69 -1.83 6.85 -10.01
C SER A 69 -0.68 7.54 -9.27
N SER A 70 -0.97 8.34 -8.25
CA SER A 70 0.02 9.18 -7.53
C SER A 70 1.17 8.34 -6.95
N LEU A 71 0.85 7.32 -6.16
CA LEU A 71 1.85 6.42 -5.58
C LEU A 71 2.70 5.74 -6.66
N ARG A 72 2.06 5.26 -7.72
CA ARG A 72 2.78 4.62 -8.82
C ARG A 72 3.72 5.61 -9.52
N LYS A 73 3.25 6.81 -9.85
CA LYS A 73 4.07 7.88 -10.47
C LYS A 73 5.26 8.19 -9.58
N PHE A 74 5.02 8.36 -8.28
CA PHE A 74 6.08 8.62 -7.31
C PHE A 74 7.16 7.54 -7.31
N VAL A 75 6.78 6.26 -7.21
CA VAL A 75 7.76 5.16 -7.25
C VAL A 75 8.49 5.10 -8.60
N GLN A 76 7.80 5.41 -9.70
CA GLN A 76 8.38 5.46 -11.05
C GLN A 76 9.32 6.65 -11.26
N ASN A 77 9.13 7.74 -10.53
CA ASN A 77 9.96 8.95 -10.55
C ASN A 77 11.31 8.74 -9.86
N ILE A 78 11.47 7.66 -9.08
CA ILE A 78 12.75 7.28 -8.47
C ILE A 78 13.57 6.47 -9.48
N LYS A 79 14.73 7.01 -9.88
CA LYS A 79 15.64 6.40 -10.86
C LYS A 79 17.03 6.14 -10.27
N PRO A 80 17.74 5.08 -10.69
CA PRO A 80 17.28 4.00 -11.57
C PRO A 80 16.33 3.02 -10.86
N GLN A 81 15.47 2.37 -11.65
CA GLN A 81 14.49 1.38 -11.16
C GLN A 81 15.14 0.15 -10.50
N LYS A 82 16.45 -0.07 -10.69
CA LYS A 82 17.22 -1.12 -10.01
C LYS A 82 17.24 -0.96 -8.48
N ILE A 83 16.98 0.25 -7.96
CA ILE A 83 16.97 0.57 -6.51
C ILE A 83 15.70 0.07 -5.80
N TRP A 84 14.70 -0.41 -6.54
CA TRP A 84 13.42 -0.84 -5.98
C TRP A 84 13.49 -1.97 -4.96
N ALA A 85 14.48 -2.87 -5.07
CA ALA A 85 14.75 -3.91 -4.09
C ALA A 85 15.18 -3.36 -2.71
N SER A 86 15.29 -2.05 -2.53
CA SER A 86 15.63 -1.37 -1.29
C SER A 86 14.77 -0.14 -0.98
N VAL A 87 13.69 0.11 -1.73
CA VAL A 87 12.72 1.17 -1.42
C VAL A 87 11.78 0.73 -0.31
N SER A 88 11.69 1.54 0.74
CA SER A 88 10.66 1.48 1.78
C SER A 88 9.77 2.72 1.69
N LEU A 89 8.46 2.51 1.52
CA LEU A 89 7.49 3.60 1.54
C LEU A 89 6.79 3.64 2.89
N PHE A 90 6.65 4.82 3.45
CA PHE A 90 5.93 5.11 4.68
C PHE A 90 4.75 6.02 4.33
N ILE A 91 3.52 5.53 4.52
CA ILE A 91 2.32 6.33 4.27
C ILE A 91 1.77 6.79 5.62
N CYS A 92 1.63 8.11 5.79
CA CYS A 92 1.27 8.76 7.06
C CYS A 92 -0.18 9.25 7.11
N LEU A 93 -0.75 9.64 5.97
CA LEU A 93 -2.14 10.13 5.87
C LEU A 93 -2.74 9.77 4.51
N SER A 94 -4.06 9.55 4.49
CA SER A 94 -4.82 9.44 3.25
C SER A 94 -6.18 10.12 3.38
N ILE A 95 -6.49 10.98 2.42
CA ILE A 95 -7.84 11.51 2.26
C ILE A 95 -8.63 10.47 1.48
N LEU A 96 -9.34 9.60 2.20
CA LEU A 96 -10.18 8.56 1.60
C LEU A 96 -11.52 9.18 1.18
N THR A 97 -11.62 9.61 -0.07
CA THR A 97 -12.92 9.83 -0.73
C THR A 97 -13.33 8.55 -1.48
N GLU A 98 -14.63 8.33 -1.68
CA GLU A 98 -15.12 7.16 -2.43
C GLU A 98 -14.38 7.08 -3.78
N PRO A 99 -13.78 5.93 -4.13
CA PRO A 99 -13.10 5.79 -5.41
C PRO A 99 -14.14 6.01 -6.52
N GLU A 100 -13.85 6.93 -7.45
CA GLU A 100 -14.69 7.07 -8.63
C GLU A 100 -14.75 5.73 -9.36
N GLN A 101 -15.94 5.33 -9.78
CA GLN A 101 -16.15 4.10 -10.55
C GLN A 101 -15.52 4.25 -11.93
N GLY A 102 -14.23 3.96 -12.02
CA GLY A 102 -13.45 4.00 -13.24
C GLY A 102 -12.47 2.84 -13.24
N ALA A 103 -12.54 2.00 -14.27
CA ALA A 103 -11.55 0.96 -14.47
C ALA A 103 -10.17 1.63 -14.55
N PHE A 104 -9.25 1.26 -13.65
CA PHE A 104 -7.90 1.79 -13.73
C PHE A 104 -7.28 1.20 -15.00
N GLN A 105 -7.10 2.04 -16.01
CA GLN A 105 -6.33 1.73 -17.19
C GLN A 105 -4.88 2.09 -16.87
N VAL A 106 -4.16 1.15 -16.24
CA VAL A 106 -2.71 1.30 -16.15
C VAL A 106 -2.08 0.25 -17.07
N SER A 107 -1.65 0.69 -18.25
CA SER A 107 -1.11 -0.19 -19.29
C SER A 107 0.29 -0.75 -18.96
N SER A 108 0.83 -0.50 -17.78
CA SER A 108 2.20 -0.86 -17.40
C SER A 108 2.25 -1.67 -16.10
N ILE A 109 3.20 -2.60 -16.06
CA ILE A 109 3.51 -3.43 -14.89
C ILE A 109 3.83 -2.51 -13.70
N PRO A 110 3.18 -2.71 -12.53
CA PRO A 110 3.50 -1.94 -11.32
C PRO A 110 4.98 -2.04 -10.99
N PRO A 111 5.59 -0.94 -10.52
CA PRO A 111 6.87 -1.07 -9.86
C PRO A 111 6.80 -2.10 -8.74
N THR A 112 7.89 -2.83 -8.48
CA THR A 112 8.04 -3.68 -7.29
C THR A 112 8.79 -2.88 -6.24
N ILE A 113 8.53 -3.02 -4.95
CA ILE A 113 9.34 -2.39 -3.88
C ILE A 113 9.65 -3.40 -2.77
N LYS A 114 10.76 -3.24 -2.05
CA LYS A 114 11.17 -4.12 -0.94
C LYS A 114 10.13 -4.17 0.18
N ARG A 115 9.72 -2.99 0.64
CA ARG A 115 8.92 -2.83 1.85
C ARG A 115 7.91 -1.71 1.67
N LEU A 116 6.68 -1.97 2.07
CA LEU A 116 5.64 -0.97 2.26
C LEU A 116 5.31 -0.93 3.75
N GLU A 117 5.69 0.14 4.43
CA GLU A 117 5.33 0.37 5.82
C GLU A 117 4.13 1.31 5.89
N LEU A 118 3.06 0.85 6.52
CA LEU A 118 1.86 1.64 6.74
C LEU A 118 1.92 2.20 8.16
N GLN A 119 1.79 3.52 8.30
CA GLN A 119 1.73 4.21 9.61
C GLN A 119 0.31 4.68 9.96
N PHE A 120 -0.67 4.34 9.12
CA PHE A 120 -2.09 4.54 9.36
C PHE A 120 -2.90 3.37 8.81
N SER A 121 -4.16 3.26 9.22
CA SER A 121 -5.17 2.40 8.61
C SER A 121 -6.44 3.20 8.31
N PRO A 122 -7.23 2.82 7.29
CA PRO A 122 -8.58 3.38 7.12
C PRO A 122 -9.45 3.14 8.37
N ASP A 123 -10.28 4.13 8.72
CA ASP A 123 -11.19 4.01 9.87
C ASP A 123 -12.51 3.30 9.54
N TYR A 124 -12.91 3.31 8.25
CA TYR A 124 -14.15 2.70 7.80
C TYR A 124 -13.89 1.44 6.97
N GLU A 125 -14.57 0.35 7.32
CA GLU A 125 -14.46 -0.95 6.66
C GLU A 125 -14.71 -0.87 5.15
N ALA A 126 -15.61 0.02 4.71
CA ALA A 126 -15.90 0.27 3.30
C ALA A 126 -14.67 0.67 2.48
N PHE A 127 -13.63 1.24 3.12
CA PHE A 127 -12.39 1.62 2.46
C PHE A 127 -11.30 0.57 2.53
N TYR A 128 -11.46 -0.51 3.30
CA TYR A 128 -10.39 -1.50 3.51
C TYR A 128 -9.94 -2.14 2.19
N PHE A 129 -10.90 -2.64 1.41
CA PHE A 129 -10.61 -3.25 0.12
C PHE A 129 -10.12 -2.24 -0.93
N PRO A 130 -10.79 -1.10 -1.18
CA PRO A 130 -10.27 -0.07 -2.08
C PRO A 130 -8.84 0.37 -1.76
N PHE A 131 -8.55 0.58 -0.48
CA PHE A 131 -7.24 0.99 0.01
C PHE A 131 -6.16 -0.06 -0.31
N MET A 132 -6.39 -1.30 0.10
CA MET A 132 -5.47 -2.41 -0.17
C MET A 132 -5.28 -2.64 -1.69
N ASN A 133 -6.38 -2.59 -2.46
CA ASN A 133 -6.35 -2.79 -3.90
C ASN A 133 -5.54 -1.70 -4.61
N TYR A 134 -5.65 -0.44 -4.18
CA TYR A 134 -4.83 0.67 -4.66
C TYR A 134 -3.34 0.43 -4.39
N LEU A 135 -2.97 0.07 -3.15
CA LEU A 135 -1.57 -0.12 -2.76
C LEU A 135 -0.90 -1.23 -3.57
N LEU A 136 -1.53 -2.41 -3.60
CA LEU A 136 -1.02 -3.60 -4.27
C LEU A 136 -0.99 -3.44 -5.79
N SER A 137 -1.97 -2.75 -6.35
CA SER A 137 -1.99 -2.43 -7.78
C SER A 137 -0.99 -1.33 -8.16
N SER A 138 -0.51 -0.52 -7.21
CA SER A 138 0.40 0.59 -7.50
C SER A 138 1.87 0.22 -7.43
N CYS A 139 2.29 -0.65 -6.50
CA CYS A 139 3.71 -0.85 -6.20
C CYS A 139 4.16 -2.28 -5.81
N CYS A 140 3.31 -3.31 -5.97
CA CYS A 140 3.67 -4.73 -5.80
C CYS A 140 4.76 -5.02 -4.74
N PRO A 141 4.54 -4.67 -3.47
CA PRO A 141 5.58 -4.76 -2.45
C PRO A 141 5.94 -6.22 -2.11
N ASN A 142 7.22 -6.51 -1.88
CA ASN A 142 7.68 -7.81 -1.36
C ASN A 142 7.28 -8.04 0.10
N SER A 143 7.08 -6.96 0.85
CA SER A 143 6.59 -7.03 2.22
C SER A 143 5.72 -5.81 2.54
N ILE A 144 4.65 -6.03 3.28
CA ILE A 144 3.83 -4.98 3.89
C ILE A 144 4.00 -5.08 5.39
N SER A 145 4.34 -4.01 6.08
CA SER A 145 4.44 -3.97 7.54
C SER A 145 3.62 -2.84 8.12
N PHE A 146 3.12 -3.07 9.34
CA PHE A 146 2.36 -2.12 10.12
C PHE A 146 3.21 -1.70 11.31
N SER A 147 3.42 -0.40 11.43
CA SER A 147 4.31 0.20 12.41
C SER A 147 3.53 0.71 13.61
N PHE A 148 3.59 0.01 14.73
CA PHE A 148 2.85 0.40 15.95
C PHE A 148 3.49 1.59 16.69
N ARG A 149 4.25 2.41 15.96
CA ARG A 149 4.81 3.69 16.43
C ARG A 149 3.73 4.75 16.65
N SER A 150 2.57 4.60 16.04
CA SER A 150 1.41 5.47 16.22
C SER A 150 0.21 4.65 16.72
N TYR A 151 -0.69 5.25 17.50
CA TYR A 151 -1.97 4.63 17.93
C TYR A 151 -2.96 4.40 16.78
N VAL A 152 -2.53 4.57 15.52
CA VAL A 152 -3.39 4.81 14.34
C VAL A 152 -3.66 3.50 13.57
N HIS A 153 -3.42 2.34 14.18
CA HIS A 153 -3.68 1.05 13.56
C HIS A 153 -4.89 0.35 14.17
N GLY A 154 -5.95 0.23 13.38
CA GLY A 154 -7.11 -0.58 13.72
C GLY A 154 -6.80 -2.07 13.56
N LYS A 155 -6.90 -2.84 14.65
CA LYS A 155 -6.83 -4.31 14.63
C LYS A 155 -7.76 -4.91 13.55
N ALA A 156 -8.93 -4.30 13.36
CA ALA A 156 -9.90 -4.67 12.33
C ALA A 156 -9.34 -4.61 10.91
N PHE A 157 -8.54 -3.59 10.57
CA PHE A 157 -7.93 -3.49 9.24
C PHE A 157 -6.84 -4.54 9.03
N ILE A 158 -6.01 -4.80 10.04
CA ILE A 158 -4.95 -5.83 9.98
C ILE A 158 -5.58 -7.22 9.85
N GLN A 159 -6.66 -7.48 10.60
CA GLN A 159 -7.44 -8.71 10.48
C GLN A 159 -8.06 -8.86 9.09
N PHE A 160 -8.70 -7.80 8.57
CA PHE A 160 -9.24 -7.79 7.21
C PHE A 160 -8.15 -8.12 6.19
N LEU A 161 -6.97 -7.51 6.29
CA LEU A 161 -5.87 -7.77 5.37
C LEU A 161 -5.42 -9.24 5.45
N TYR A 162 -5.24 -9.78 6.66
CA TYR A 162 -4.89 -11.19 6.85
C TYR A 162 -5.93 -12.12 6.22
N GLU A 163 -7.21 -11.94 6.54
CA GLU A 163 -8.30 -12.75 6.01
C GLU A 163 -8.38 -12.64 4.49
N THR A 164 -8.13 -11.46 3.95
CA THR A 164 -8.14 -11.22 2.51
C THR A 164 -6.97 -11.91 1.81
N LEU A 165 -5.77 -11.82 2.38
CA LEU A 165 -4.56 -12.45 1.84
C LEU A 165 -4.57 -13.99 1.98
N MET A 166 -5.18 -14.51 3.04
CA MET A 166 -5.25 -15.95 3.36
C MET A 166 -6.50 -16.64 2.80
N GLY A 167 -7.62 -15.92 2.69
CA GLY A 167 -8.94 -16.35 2.20
C GLY A 167 -8.98 -16.72 0.72
N ARG A 168 -7.82 -16.74 0.06
CA ARG A 168 -7.65 -17.18 -1.32
C ARG A 168 -7.99 -18.65 -1.54
N LYS A 169 -8.09 -19.43 -0.48
CA LYS A 169 -8.57 -20.82 -0.54
C LYS A 169 -10.07 -20.93 -0.88
N GLU A 170 -10.89 -19.92 -0.62
CA GLU A 170 -12.36 -19.99 -0.79
C GLU A 170 -12.90 -19.26 -2.03
N GLY A 171 -12.01 -18.67 -2.83
CA GLY A 171 -12.26 -18.35 -4.23
C GLY A 171 -13.38 -17.34 -4.51
N LYS A 172 -13.00 -16.07 -4.70
CA LYS A 172 -13.60 -15.15 -5.70
C LYS A 172 -12.71 -13.91 -5.85
N CYS A 173 -11.99 -13.80 -6.97
CA CYS A 173 -11.53 -12.47 -7.40
C CYS A 173 -12.76 -11.67 -7.86
N HIS A 174 -12.81 -10.37 -7.57
CA HIS A 174 -13.79 -9.43 -8.15
C HIS A 174 -13.45 -9.00 -9.60
N CYS A 175 -12.56 -9.73 -10.26
CA CYS A 175 -12.13 -9.49 -11.63
C CYS A 175 -13.30 -9.73 -12.59
N SER A 176 -13.65 -8.74 -13.41
CA SER A 176 -14.78 -8.83 -14.34
C SER A 176 -14.52 -9.68 -15.59
N SER A 177 -13.29 -10.16 -15.83
CA SER A 177 -12.97 -11.00 -16.99
C SER A 177 -11.92 -12.08 -16.70
N SER A 178 -12.11 -13.26 -17.30
CA SER A 178 -11.25 -14.45 -17.18
C SER A 178 -9.82 -14.26 -17.68
N ASN A 179 -9.58 -13.21 -18.49
CA ASN A 179 -8.29 -12.96 -19.14
C ASN A 179 -7.48 -11.85 -18.45
N THR A 180 -7.98 -11.30 -17.33
CA THR A 180 -7.27 -10.27 -16.56
C THR A 180 -6.65 -10.87 -15.30
N LYS A 181 -5.32 -10.93 -15.29
CA LYS A 181 -4.58 -11.20 -14.05
C LYS A 181 -4.68 -9.93 -13.20
N CYS A 182 -4.97 -10.06 -11.91
CA CYS A 182 -4.87 -8.97 -10.94
C CYS A 182 -3.84 -9.38 -9.87
N TRP A 183 -3.47 -8.46 -8.97
CA TRP A 183 -2.51 -8.76 -7.89
C TRP A 183 -2.93 -9.99 -7.07
N TRP A 184 -4.25 -10.21 -6.91
CA TRP A 184 -4.80 -11.37 -6.21
C TRP A 184 -4.42 -12.70 -6.87
N HIS A 185 -4.53 -12.76 -8.20
CA HIS A 185 -4.17 -13.93 -9.01
C HIS A 185 -2.67 -14.14 -9.10
N ALA A 186 -1.90 -13.05 -8.98
CA ALA A 186 -0.45 -13.09 -9.06
C ALA A 186 0.22 -13.47 -7.74
N LEU A 187 -0.43 -13.22 -6.62
CA LEU A 187 0.14 -13.48 -5.31
C LEU A 187 0.24 -15.01 -5.10
N LYS A 188 1.41 -15.49 -4.69
CA LYS A 188 1.76 -16.91 -4.58
C LYS A 188 1.88 -17.33 -3.12
N ILE A 189 2.65 -16.58 -2.33
CA ILE A 189 2.92 -16.90 -0.92
C ILE A 189 2.59 -15.68 -0.07
N VAL A 190 1.98 -15.93 1.09
CA VAL A 190 1.81 -14.97 2.18
C VAL A 190 2.40 -15.60 3.43
N LYS A 191 3.33 -14.92 4.08
CA LYS A 191 3.86 -15.29 5.40
C LYS A 191 3.63 -14.13 6.34
N VAL A 192 3.14 -14.41 7.54
CA VAL A 192 3.01 -13.41 8.61
C VAL A 192 4.33 -13.38 9.39
N ILE A 193 4.82 -12.17 9.69
CA ILE A 193 6.00 -11.93 10.51
C ILE A 193 5.65 -10.95 11.62
N CYS A 194 6.20 -11.14 12.82
CA CYS A 194 6.07 -10.23 13.94
C CYS A 194 7.46 -9.93 14.51
N THR A 195 7.69 -8.71 15.00
CA THR A 195 8.97 -8.36 15.65
C THR A 195 8.90 -8.36 17.18
N PHE A 196 7.72 -8.59 17.75
CA PHE A 196 7.50 -8.74 19.19
C PHE A 196 7.58 -10.20 19.63
N LYS A 197 7.84 -10.42 20.92
CA LYS A 197 7.97 -11.77 21.49
C LYS A 197 6.62 -12.46 21.51
N ILE A 198 6.49 -13.53 20.74
CA ILE A 198 5.34 -14.42 20.76
C ILE A 198 5.80 -15.85 20.47
N ASP A 199 5.01 -16.84 20.90
CA ASP A 199 5.23 -18.23 20.52
C ASP A 199 5.27 -18.36 18.99
N GLU A 200 6.27 -19.07 18.46
CA GLU A 200 6.44 -19.31 17.02
C GLU A 200 5.24 -20.05 16.41
N ASN A 201 4.45 -20.77 17.23
CA ASN A 201 3.25 -21.50 16.84
C ASN A 201 1.95 -20.76 17.14
N ALA A 202 2.02 -19.50 17.61
CA ALA A 202 0.81 -18.73 17.89
C ALA A 202 -0.04 -18.57 16.62
N ASP A 203 -1.35 -18.70 16.77
CA ASP A 203 -2.24 -18.34 15.67
C ASP A 203 -2.27 -16.82 15.46
N PHE A 204 -2.75 -16.40 14.29
CA PHE A 204 -2.80 -14.99 13.95
C PHE A 204 -3.65 -14.16 14.92
N LYS A 205 -4.71 -14.75 15.50
CA LYS A 205 -5.56 -14.07 16.47
C LYS A 205 -4.78 -13.74 17.74
N THR A 206 -3.99 -14.70 18.24
CA THR A 206 -3.10 -14.53 19.38
C THR A 206 -2.03 -13.48 19.08
N MET A 207 -1.48 -13.47 17.86
CA MET A 207 -0.57 -12.40 17.41
C MET A 207 -1.23 -11.02 17.43
N LEU A 208 -2.48 -10.92 16.96
CA LEU A 208 -3.24 -9.67 16.92
C LEU A 208 -3.63 -9.19 18.33
N ASP A 209 -3.93 -10.12 19.24
CA ASP A 209 -4.27 -9.83 20.63
C ASP A 209 -3.05 -9.38 21.44
N ALA A 210 -1.87 -9.95 21.15
CA ALA A 210 -0.59 -9.59 21.74
C ALA A 210 0.01 -8.29 21.20
N LEU A 211 -0.65 -7.62 20.23
CA LEU A 211 -0.17 -6.35 19.71
C LEU A 211 0.03 -5.32 20.83
N PRO A 212 1.15 -4.59 20.82
CA PRO A 212 1.41 -3.53 21.80
C PRO A 212 0.30 -2.50 21.82
N THR A 213 -0.05 -2.08 23.03
CA THR A 213 -1.05 -1.02 23.26
C THR A 213 -0.44 0.38 23.28
N CYS A 214 0.89 0.48 23.26
CA CYS A 214 1.64 1.73 23.28
C CYS A 214 2.85 1.68 22.33
N CYS A 215 3.45 2.85 22.07
CA CYS A 215 4.56 3.05 21.13
C CYS A 215 5.74 2.12 21.42
N ALA A 216 5.78 0.99 20.71
CA ALA A 216 6.91 0.09 20.65
C ALA A 216 7.46 0.10 19.22
N ASP A 217 8.77 -0.11 19.06
CA ASP A 217 9.41 -0.35 17.76
C ASP A 217 9.08 -1.76 17.24
N GLU A 218 7.83 -2.15 17.37
CA GLU A 218 7.31 -3.46 17.05
C GLU A 218 6.37 -3.36 15.85
N ASN A 219 6.39 -4.41 15.04
CA ASN A 219 5.68 -4.47 13.77
C ASN A 219 5.03 -5.84 13.62
N ILE A 220 3.88 -5.85 12.95
CA ILE A 220 3.34 -7.03 12.28
C ILE A 220 3.46 -6.80 10.78
N GLY A 221 3.85 -7.83 10.04
CA GLY A 221 4.06 -7.73 8.62
C GLY A 221 3.66 -8.98 7.86
N PHE A 222 3.56 -8.81 6.56
CA PHE A 222 3.17 -9.79 5.58
C PHE A 222 4.25 -9.82 4.51
N ILE A 223 4.96 -10.93 4.38
CA ILE A 223 5.86 -11.17 3.25
C ILE A 223 5.01 -11.70 2.09
N LEU A 224 5.11 -11.04 0.95
CA LEU A 224 4.35 -11.32 -0.26
C LEU A 224 5.29 -11.79 -1.36
N GLU A 225 5.02 -12.96 -1.91
CA GLU A 225 5.70 -13.44 -3.12
C GLU A 225 4.70 -13.47 -4.27
N PHE A 226 5.03 -12.88 -5.41
CA PHE A 226 4.19 -12.90 -6.62
C PHE A 226 4.80 -13.83 -7.69
N TYR A 227 3.98 -14.40 -8.56
CA TYR A 227 4.44 -15.14 -9.73
C TYR A 227 5.26 -14.24 -10.66
N GLN A 228 6.37 -14.75 -11.18
CA GLN A 228 7.27 -14.01 -12.09
C GLN A 228 6.55 -13.46 -13.34
N ASN A 229 5.48 -14.11 -13.81
CA ASN A 229 4.71 -13.65 -14.96
C ASN A 229 3.87 -12.39 -14.69
N TRP A 230 3.72 -11.99 -13.42
CA TRP A 230 3.13 -10.71 -13.01
C TRP A 230 4.17 -9.59 -12.99
N ILE A 231 5.38 -9.93 -12.55
CA ILE A 231 6.56 -9.07 -12.55
C ILE A 231 7.24 -9.28 -13.90
N GLY A 232 6.54 -8.89 -14.98
CA GLY A 232 6.91 -9.28 -16.33
C GLY A 232 8.38 -8.98 -16.69
N PRO A 233 9.00 -9.79 -17.56
CA PRO A 233 10.26 -9.42 -18.19
C PRO A 233 10.03 -8.16 -19.05
N ALA A 234 11.06 -7.32 -19.17
CA ALA A 234 11.01 -6.12 -20.01
C ALA A 234 10.54 -6.48 -21.43
N GLY A 235 9.27 -6.19 -21.77
CA GLY A 235 8.75 -6.34 -23.13
C GLY A 235 7.37 -6.96 -23.31
N SER A 236 6.70 -7.54 -22.30
CA SER A 236 5.36 -8.13 -22.50
C SER A 236 4.24 -7.16 -22.10
N THR A 237 3.49 -6.66 -23.09
CA THR A 237 2.26 -5.89 -22.92
C THR A 237 1.08 -6.80 -22.54
N GLU A 238 1.02 -7.28 -21.30
CA GLU A 238 -0.25 -7.76 -20.72
C GLU A 238 -0.95 -6.58 -20.03
N LYS A 239 -2.20 -6.29 -20.44
CA LYS A 239 -3.02 -5.22 -19.84
C LYS A 239 -3.40 -5.63 -18.41
N LEU A 240 -2.94 -4.86 -17.44
CA LEU A 240 -3.37 -4.99 -16.04
C LEU A 240 -4.60 -4.10 -15.83
N ILE A 241 -5.71 -4.70 -15.43
CA ILE A 241 -6.92 -3.98 -15.04
C ILE A 241 -7.03 -4.06 -13.54
N VAL A 242 -7.22 -2.91 -12.89
CA VAL A 242 -7.54 -2.88 -11.46
C VAL A 242 -8.98 -3.30 -11.27
N CYS A 243 -9.18 -4.19 -10.31
CA CYS A 243 -10.49 -4.79 -10.02
C CYS A 243 -11.56 -3.71 -9.80
N PRO A 244 -12.60 -3.63 -10.65
CA PRO A 244 -13.74 -2.77 -10.36
C PRO A 244 -14.51 -3.36 -9.17
N VAL A 245 -14.62 -2.59 -8.09
CA VAL A 245 -15.38 -2.99 -6.90
C VAL A 245 -16.87 -2.79 -7.18
N ARG A 246 -17.68 -3.85 -7.08
CA ARG A 246 -19.13 -3.74 -6.94
C ARG A 246 -19.47 -3.88 -5.46
N PHE A 247 -19.89 -2.78 -4.83
CA PHE A 247 -20.49 -2.82 -3.50
C PHE A 247 -21.89 -3.45 -3.62
N THR A 248 -22.01 -4.75 -3.33
CA THR A 248 -23.34 -5.33 -3.07
C THR A 248 -23.75 -4.94 -1.66
N ARG A 249 -24.51 -3.85 -1.51
CA ARG A 249 -25.25 -3.57 -0.28
C ARG A 249 -26.28 -4.69 -0.09
N ALA A 250 -26.06 -5.57 0.88
CA ALA A 250 -27.18 -6.30 1.49
C ALA A 250 -27.85 -5.32 2.47
N PRO A 251 -29.14 -5.00 2.34
CA PRO A 251 -29.82 -4.17 3.33
C PRO A 251 -29.94 -4.94 4.65
N PRO A 252 -29.81 -4.27 5.80
CA PRO A 252 -30.04 -4.91 7.09
C PRO A 252 -31.52 -5.32 7.17
N ARG A 253 -31.78 -6.60 7.48
CA ARG A 253 -33.10 -7.09 7.88
C ARG A 253 -33.45 -6.49 9.24
N ASN A 254 -34.08 -5.32 9.24
CA ASN A 254 -34.77 -4.84 10.43
C ASN A 254 -36.09 -5.60 10.56
N THR A 255 -36.06 -6.62 11.42
CA THR A 255 -37.26 -7.10 12.10
C THR A 255 -37.56 -6.12 13.22
N CYS A 256 -38.64 -5.37 13.09
CA CYS A 256 -39.30 -4.76 14.25
C CYS A 256 -40.79 -4.65 13.93
N GLY A 257 -41.57 -5.54 14.52
CA GLY A 257 -43.02 -5.37 14.57
C GLY A 257 -43.39 -4.35 15.62
N MET A 258 -44.39 -3.51 15.33
CA MET A 258 -45.39 -3.13 16.31
C MET A 258 -46.68 -2.77 15.60
N LEU A 259 -47.76 -3.32 16.16
CA LEU A 259 -49.15 -3.07 15.83
C LEU A 259 -49.50 -1.58 15.93
N ASN A 260 -50.45 -1.13 15.11
CA ASN A 260 -51.59 -0.38 15.64
C ASN A 260 -52.85 -0.60 14.80
N HIS A 261 -53.91 -0.96 15.52
CA HIS A 261 -55.26 -1.24 15.06
C HIS A 261 -56.10 0.05 14.99
N THR A 262 -57.25 -0.05 14.30
CA THR A 262 -58.46 0.81 14.30
C THR A 262 -58.41 2.08 13.43
N ARG A 263 -59.43 2.47 12.64
CA ARG A 263 -60.86 2.09 12.49
C ARG A 263 -61.40 2.67 11.14
N ARG A 264 -62.35 1.94 10.49
CA ARG A 264 -63.60 2.34 9.77
C ARG A 264 -63.71 3.75 9.14
N ARG A 265 -64.38 4.03 8.02
CA ARG A 265 -65.24 3.35 7.02
C ARG A 265 -65.47 4.37 5.85
N PRO A 266 -66.03 3.97 4.70
CA PRO A 266 -66.12 4.76 3.47
C PRO A 266 -67.47 5.50 3.32
N PRO A 267 -67.66 6.22 2.22
CA PRO A 267 -68.81 6.00 1.34
C PRO A 267 -68.42 5.25 0.06
#